data_AF-A0A968PAC9-F1
#
_entry.id   AF-A0A968PAC9-F1
#
_cell.length_a   1.000
_cell.length_b   1.000
_cell.length_c   1.000
_cell.angle_alpha   90.00
_cell.angle_beta   90.00
_cell.angle_gamma   90.00
#
_symmetry.space_group_name_H-M   'P 1'
#
loop_
_entity.id
_entity.type
_entity.pdbx_description
1 polymer ?
#
loop_
_entity_poly.entity_id
_entity_poly.type
_entity_poly.pdbx_seq_one_letter_code
_entity_poly.pdbx_strand_id
1 'polypeptide(L)'
;AYGLKVPYRSYGLNGETPIVDEKGQSLSVARQAMRRGLSVALINSGTSTEPGTGCFLASVTARSNHDDIMAQLVESGADILMGGGEGWTLPVGVQGHYGPGLRKDGRNLIEEARKAGYTVVFNRDELLALPSSTNKVFGVFAHNQTFNDVTEETLAEKNLPAYWPYAPTIGEMTQVALRILEAKNRPFFAMIEEEGTDNFANNNNARDTLLALKRADDAIGLAREYISKHPHTLIMVTADSNAGAMHMLSVKVDKDGNPPAKVDKADRNGAAYDGINGTETAPFIAQPDRAGVRLPFVVVWGTLNDAAGGVLVRAEGLNAELVQGSFDNTKVAELIRLTLFGTTKP
;
A
#
# COMPACT_ATOMS: atom_id res chain seq x y z
N ALA A 1 -0.88 -12.22 4.07
CA ALA A 1 0.38 -12.99 3.87
C ALA A 1 0.30 -14.50 4.19
N TYR A 2 -0.14 -14.94 5.39
CA TYR A 2 0.05 -16.35 5.82
C TYR A 2 -1.24 -17.21 5.85
N GLY A 3 -2.43 -16.59 5.81
CA GLY A 3 -3.69 -17.32 6.00
C GLY A 3 -3.92 -17.74 7.45
N LEU A 4 -3.38 -16.97 8.40
CA LEU A 4 -3.58 -17.17 9.83
C LEU A 4 -3.89 -15.83 10.49
N LYS A 5 -4.82 -15.83 11.43
CA LYS A 5 -5.01 -14.72 12.36
C LYS A 5 -3.98 -14.81 13.47
N VAL A 6 -3.42 -13.66 13.82
CA VAL A 6 -2.33 -13.55 14.79
C VAL A 6 -2.62 -12.40 15.77
N PRO A 7 -2.00 -12.39 16.96
CA PRO A 7 -2.11 -11.28 17.89
C PRO A 7 -1.76 -9.93 17.27
N TYR A 8 -2.41 -8.87 17.75
CA TYR A 8 -2.13 -7.48 17.38
C TYR A 8 -0.62 -7.17 17.47
N ARG A 9 -0.11 -6.38 16.52
CA ARG A 9 1.31 -5.99 16.33
C ARG A 9 2.28 -7.10 15.91
N SER A 10 1.81 -8.33 15.67
CA SER A 10 2.66 -9.36 15.06
C SER A 10 3.09 -8.95 13.65
N TYR A 11 4.31 -9.31 13.26
CA TYR A 11 4.84 -9.04 11.91
C TYR A 11 5.47 -10.31 11.36
N GLY A 12 4.74 -11.03 10.50
CA GLY A 12 5.19 -12.31 9.94
C GLY A 12 5.41 -13.42 10.99
N LEU A 13 4.88 -13.25 12.20
CA LEU A 13 4.93 -14.18 13.33
C LEU A 13 3.52 -14.36 13.92
N ASN A 14 3.32 -15.40 14.73
CA ASN A 14 2.16 -15.56 15.60
C ASN A 14 2.57 -15.18 17.03
N GLY A 15 2.42 -13.90 17.38
CA GLY A 15 3.10 -13.33 18.54
C GLY A 15 4.61 -13.40 18.31
N GLU A 16 5.31 -14.19 19.12
CA GLU A 16 6.75 -14.45 18.98
C GLU A 16 7.06 -15.75 18.22
N THR A 17 6.04 -16.54 17.88
CA THR A 17 6.23 -17.86 17.28
C THR A 17 6.38 -17.77 15.76
N PRO A 18 7.44 -18.33 15.15
CA PRO A 18 7.60 -18.40 13.70
C PRO A 18 6.45 -19.16 13.02
N ILE A 19 5.98 -18.63 11.89
CA ILE A 19 4.94 -19.27 11.05
C ILE A 19 5.62 -20.03 9.92
N VAL A 20 5.99 -21.29 10.20
CA VAL A 20 6.82 -22.14 9.33
C VAL A 20 6.23 -23.53 9.11
N ASP A 21 6.66 -24.22 8.06
CA ASP A 21 6.37 -25.65 7.83
C ASP A 21 7.24 -26.56 8.71
N GLU A 22 7.06 -27.88 8.58
CA GLU A 22 7.81 -28.91 9.31
C GLU A 22 9.33 -28.85 9.06
N LYS A 23 9.77 -28.19 7.99
CA LYS A 23 11.20 -28.00 7.65
C LYS A 23 11.73 -26.64 8.11
N GLY A 24 10.94 -25.86 8.85
CA GLY A 24 11.29 -24.53 9.30
C GLY A 24 11.22 -23.46 8.20
N GLN A 25 10.58 -23.73 7.06
CA GLN A 25 10.46 -22.73 5.98
C GLN A 25 9.20 -21.88 6.16
N SER A 26 9.32 -20.57 5.93
CA SER A 26 8.19 -19.63 6.05
C SER A 26 6.98 -20.05 5.20
N LEU A 27 5.79 -19.98 5.81
CA LEU A 27 4.49 -20.24 5.18
C LEU A 27 3.87 -19.02 4.49
N SER A 28 4.59 -17.88 4.43
CA SER A 28 4.13 -16.73 3.64
C SER A 28 3.94 -17.15 2.19
N VAL A 29 2.82 -16.74 1.58
CA VAL A 29 2.53 -17.03 0.16
C VAL A 29 3.62 -16.52 -0.79
N ALA A 30 4.26 -15.39 -0.49
CA ALA A 30 5.36 -14.87 -1.30
C ALA A 30 6.61 -15.76 -1.18
N ARG A 31 6.99 -16.14 0.04
CA ARG A 31 8.12 -17.09 0.26
C ARG A 31 7.85 -18.44 -0.39
N GLN A 32 6.59 -18.92 -0.38
CA GLN A 32 6.18 -20.14 -1.07
C GLN A 32 6.26 -20.01 -2.60
N ALA A 33 5.90 -18.85 -3.15
CA ALA A 33 6.01 -18.55 -4.58
C ALA A 33 7.48 -18.57 -5.03
N MET A 34 8.36 -17.92 -4.26
CA MET A 34 9.81 -17.93 -4.54
C MET A 34 10.40 -19.33 -4.55
N ARG A 35 10.06 -20.17 -3.57
CA ARG A 35 10.53 -21.58 -3.51
C ARG A 35 10.07 -22.42 -4.69
N ARG A 36 8.96 -22.04 -5.33
CA ARG A 36 8.40 -22.68 -6.53
C ARG A 36 8.89 -22.05 -7.84
N GLY A 37 9.82 -21.09 -7.77
CA GLY A 37 10.39 -20.46 -8.95
C GLY A 37 9.46 -19.43 -9.62
N LEU A 38 8.45 -18.93 -8.92
CA LEU A 38 7.67 -17.78 -9.38
C LEU A 38 8.43 -16.48 -9.09
N SER A 39 8.18 -15.47 -9.91
CA SER A 39 8.67 -14.13 -9.62
C SER A 39 7.84 -13.47 -8.52
N VAL A 40 8.47 -12.61 -7.72
CA VAL A 40 7.79 -11.91 -6.61
C VAL A 40 8.06 -10.42 -6.66
N ALA A 41 7.00 -9.63 -6.56
CA ALA A 41 7.04 -8.19 -6.40
C ALA A 41 6.32 -7.75 -5.10
N LEU A 42 6.97 -6.89 -4.33
CA LEU A 42 6.35 -6.13 -3.25
C LEU A 42 6.48 -4.64 -3.55
N ILE A 43 5.36 -3.93 -3.58
CA ILE A 43 5.29 -2.51 -3.96
C ILE A 43 4.41 -1.80 -2.93
N ASN A 44 4.94 -0.76 -2.30
CA ASN A 44 4.23 0.05 -1.31
C ASN A 44 4.41 1.55 -1.63
N SER A 45 3.33 2.32 -1.62
CA SER A 45 3.37 3.77 -1.88
C SER A 45 3.92 4.59 -0.70
N GLY A 46 4.01 4.03 0.49
CA GLY A 46 4.71 4.55 1.66
C GLY A 46 6.10 3.95 1.79
N THR A 47 6.48 3.48 2.98
CA THR A 47 7.75 2.79 3.24
C THR A 47 7.64 1.30 2.98
N SER A 48 8.69 0.69 2.43
CA SER A 48 8.70 -0.76 2.12
C SER A 48 8.53 -1.64 3.38
N THR A 49 8.74 -1.08 4.57
CA THR A 49 8.69 -1.81 5.84
C THR A 49 7.30 -1.92 6.45
N GLU A 50 6.27 -1.29 5.87
CA GLU A 50 4.91 -1.34 6.40
C GLU A 50 4.37 -2.78 6.47
N PRO A 51 3.50 -3.09 7.45
CA PRO A 51 3.08 -4.45 7.73
C PRO A 51 2.21 -5.04 6.62
N GLY A 52 1.39 -4.24 5.91
CA GLY A 52 0.52 -4.74 4.85
C GLY A 52 1.30 -5.36 3.69
N THR A 53 2.49 -4.83 3.39
CA THR A 53 3.37 -5.33 2.33
C THR A 53 4.55 -6.15 2.86
N GLY A 54 5.36 -5.61 3.78
CA GLY A 54 6.64 -6.22 4.11
C GLY A 54 6.52 -7.55 4.87
N CYS A 55 5.40 -7.81 5.55
CA CYS A 55 5.16 -9.09 6.23
C CYS A 55 5.11 -10.30 5.28
N PHE A 56 4.97 -10.08 3.97
CA PHE A 56 5.07 -11.16 3.00
C PHE A 56 6.49 -11.72 2.89
N LEU A 57 7.53 -10.96 3.22
CA LEU A 57 8.92 -11.41 3.10
C LEU A 57 9.73 -11.29 4.39
N ALA A 58 9.26 -10.54 5.39
CA ALA A 58 9.93 -10.38 6.67
C ALA A 58 9.09 -10.87 7.86
N SER A 59 9.79 -11.36 8.89
CA SER A 59 9.24 -11.79 10.16
C SER A 59 10.08 -11.21 11.29
N VAL A 60 9.47 -10.44 12.19
CA VAL A 60 10.14 -9.80 13.33
C VAL A 60 9.22 -9.77 14.56
N THR A 61 9.80 -9.74 15.75
CA THR A 61 9.06 -9.69 17.03
C THR A 61 8.38 -8.36 17.28
N ALA A 62 8.83 -7.28 16.63
CA ALA A 62 8.25 -5.95 16.74
C ALA A 62 8.16 -5.27 15.38
N ARG A 63 6.96 -4.81 15.00
CA ARG A 63 6.74 -4.07 13.73
C ARG A 63 7.57 -2.79 13.59
N SER A 64 8.06 -2.23 14.70
CA SER A 64 8.95 -1.06 14.71
C SER A 64 10.41 -1.39 14.41
N ASN A 65 10.76 -2.67 14.23
CA ASN A 65 12.12 -3.09 13.92
C ASN A 65 12.42 -2.96 12.41
N HIS A 66 12.36 -1.72 11.92
CA HIS A 66 12.53 -1.40 10.50
C HIS A 66 13.90 -1.79 9.94
N ASP A 67 14.96 -1.76 10.77
CA ASP A 67 16.31 -2.20 10.36
C ASP A 67 16.29 -3.68 9.93
N ASP A 68 15.71 -4.55 10.75
CA ASP A 68 15.65 -5.99 10.44
C ASP A 68 14.64 -6.29 9.34
N ILE A 69 13.50 -5.58 9.31
CA ILE A 69 12.51 -5.73 8.24
C ILE A 69 13.16 -5.39 6.90
N MET A 70 13.78 -4.20 6.75
CA MET A 70 14.38 -3.77 5.49
C MET A 70 15.52 -4.71 5.06
N ALA A 71 16.33 -5.20 5.99
CA ALA A 71 17.35 -6.20 5.71
C ALA A 71 16.74 -7.49 5.14
N GLN A 72 15.73 -8.06 5.80
CA GLN A 72 15.05 -9.27 5.34
C GLN A 72 14.36 -9.09 3.99
N LEU A 73 13.84 -7.89 3.68
CA LEU A 73 13.29 -7.57 2.36
C LEU A 73 14.38 -7.62 1.29
N VAL A 74 15.49 -6.90 1.44
CA VAL A 74 16.58 -6.87 0.45
C VAL A 74 17.21 -8.26 0.26
N GLU A 75 17.47 -8.96 1.37
CA GLU A 75 18.01 -10.32 1.39
C GLU A 75 17.05 -11.37 0.84
N SER A 76 15.75 -11.06 0.76
CA SER A 76 14.74 -12.04 0.36
C SER A 76 15.03 -12.67 -0.99
N GLY A 77 15.61 -11.89 -1.90
CA GLY A 77 15.86 -12.26 -3.27
C GLY A 77 14.66 -12.06 -4.21
N ALA A 78 13.62 -11.31 -3.80
CA ALA A 78 12.49 -10.94 -4.65
C ALA A 78 12.95 -10.25 -5.95
N ASP A 79 12.10 -10.27 -6.98
CA ASP A 79 12.44 -9.65 -8.25
C ASP A 79 12.27 -8.13 -8.17
N ILE A 80 11.26 -7.65 -7.45
CA ILE A 80 10.93 -6.23 -7.37
C ILE A 80 10.56 -5.86 -5.93
N LEU A 81 11.25 -4.88 -5.39
CA LEU A 81 10.98 -4.26 -4.09
C LEU A 81 10.93 -2.76 -4.31
N MET A 82 9.83 -2.11 -3.98
CA MET A 82 9.63 -0.68 -4.26
C MET A 82 8.86 0.01 -3.16
N GLY A 83 9.39 1.15 -2.72
CA GLY A 83 8.75 2.04 -1.74
C GLY A 83 9.74 3.08 -1.22
N GLY A 84 9.39 3.75 -0.14
CA GLY A 84 10.30 4.59 0.64
C GLY A 84 11.14 3.78 1.64
N GLY A 85 11.77 4.50 2.55
CA GLY A 85 12.51 3.94 3.69
C GLY A 85 14.03 3.94 3.54
N GLU A 86 14.62 4.86 2.77
CA GLU A 86 16.07 4.96 2.60
C GLU A 86 16.83 5.02 3.93
N GLY A 87 16.27 5.68 4.95
CA GLY A 87 16.88 5.76 6.27
C GLY A 87 17.26 4.39 6.83
N TRP A 88 16.45 3.37 6.61
CA TRP A 88 16.69 1.99 7.07
C TRP A 88 17.53 1.15 6.11
N THR A 89 18.06 1.75 5.04
CA THR A 89 18.97 1.08 4.09
C THR A 89 20.43 1.45 4.33
N LEU A 90 20.71 2.54 5.04
CA LEU A 90 22.05 3.10 5.22
C LEU A 90 22.45 3.17 6.70
N PRO A 91 23.74 2.99 7.04
CA PRO A 91 24.20 3.08 8.41
C PRO A 91 24.25 4.53 8.89
N VAL A 92 24.09 4.71 10.21
CA VAL A 92 24.24 6.03 10.85
C VAL A 92 25.58 6.66 10.44
N GLY A 93 25.53 7.94 10.03
CA GLY A 93 26.69 8.70 9.57
C GLY A 93 26.94 8.65 8.05
N VAL A 94 26.21 7.81 7.31
CA VAL A 94 26.23 7.81 5.84
C VAL A 94 25.09 8.68 5.31
N GLN A 95 25.41 9.62 4.43
CA GLN A 95 24.42 10.45 3.74
C GLN A 95 23.87 9.71 2.51
N GLY A 96 22.55 9.53 2.47
CA GLY A 96 21.81 9.02 1.32
C GLY A 96 21.30 10.12 0.39
N HIS A 97 20.47 9.72 -0.56
CA HIS A 97 19.82 10.60 -1.54
C HIS A 97 18.81 11.55 -0.87
N TYR A 98 18.04 11.05 0.09
CA TYR A 98 16.95 11.76 0.77
C TYR A 98 17.28 12.17 2.20
N GLY A 99 18.29 11.56 2.81
CA GLY A 99 18.68 11.88 4.19
C GLY A 99 19.77 10.98 4.76
N PRO A 100 20.17 11.21 6.01
CA PRO A 100 21.15 10.38 6.69
C PRO A 100 20.60 8.98 6.99
N GLY A 101 21.47 7.98 6.96
CA GLY A 101 21.16 6.63 7.39
C GLY A 101 20.80 6.54 8.87
N LEU A 102 19.96 5.56 9.19
CA LEU A 102 19.41 5.30 10.52
C LEU A 102 19.85 3.94 11.08
N ARG A 103 20.42 3.06 10.24
CA ARG A 103 20.76 1.69 10.67
C ARG A 103 21.89 1.67 11.69
N LYS A 104 21.70 0.87 12.74
CA LYS A 104 22.65 0.78 13.87
C LYS A 104 23.67 -0.34 13.74
N ASP A 105 23.50 -1.23 12.77
CA ASP A 105 24.33 -2.41 12.56
C ASP A 105 25.50 -2.20 11.58
N GLY A 106 25.67 -0.97 11.07
CA GLY A 106 26.75 -0.62 10.15
C GLY A 106 26.56 -1.12 8.71
N ARG A 107 25.43 -1.75 8.39
CA ARG A 107 25.17 -2.30 7.05
C ARG A 107 24.72 -1.23 6.06
N ASN A 108 25.12 -1.40 4.80
CA ASN A 108 24.65 -0.59 3.68
C ASN A 108 23.88 -1.50 2.71
N LEU A 109 22.57 -1.53 2.88
CA LEU A 109 21.68 -2.40 2.12
C LEU A 109 21.55 -1.97 0.65
N ILE A 110 21.81 -0.71 0.31
CA ILE A 110 21.88 -0.26 -1.09
C ILE A 110 23.02 -0.99 -1.82
N GLU A 111 24.20 -1.03 -1.21
CA GLU A 111 25.35 -1.74 -1.78
C GLU A 111 25.15 -3.26 -1.79
N GLU A 112 24.53 -3.82 -0.76
CA GLU A 112 24.18 -5.23 -0.72
C GLU A 112 23.15 -5.61 -1.79
N ALA A 113 22.13 -4.77 -2.03
CA ALA A 113 21.17 -4.96 -3.11
C ALA A 113 21.86 -4.94 -4.48
N ARG A 114 22.77 -3.99 -4.74
CA ARG A 114 23.55 -3.96 -5.98
C ARG A 114 24.36 -5.23 -6.19
N LYS A 115 25.05 -5.71 -5.14
CA LYS A 115 25.80 -6.98 -5.17
C LYS A 115 24.90 -8.19 -5.41
N ALA A 116 23.67 -8.15 -4.92
CA ALA A 116 22.64 -9.17 -5.16
C ALA A 116 21.97 -9.05 -6.55
N GLY A 117 22.42 -8.12 -7.40
CA GLY A 117 21.98 -7.97 -8.78
C GLY A 117 20.75 -7.08 -8.97
N TYR A 118 20.36 -6.30 -7.96
CA TYR A 118 19.30 -5.30 -8.09
C TYR A 118 19.81 -4.07 -8.84
N THR A 119 18.99 -3.59 -9.79
CA THR A 119 19.07 -2.22 -10.27
C THR A 119 18.40 -1.33 -9.23
N VAL A 120 19.17 -0.48 -8.57
CA VAL A 120 18.66 0.44 -7.55
C VAL A 120 18.28 1.76 -8.21
N VAL A 121 17.04 2.20 -7.99
CA VAL A 121 16.51 3.47 -8.51
C VAL A 121 15.96 4.30 -7.37
N PHE A 122 16.10 5.63 -7.46
CA PHE A 122 15.73 6.55 -6.40
C PHE A 122 14.51 7.39 -6.73
N ASN A 123 14.22 7.67 -7.99
CA ASN A 123 13.10 8.56 -8.35
C ASN A 123 12.24 7.99 -9.48
N ARG A 124 11.13 8.69 -9.74
CA ARG A 124 10.17 8.38 -10.79
C ARG A 124 10.83 8.23 -12.17
N ASP A 125 11.71 9.14 -12.55
CA ASP A 125 12.28 9.16 -13.90
C ASP A 125 13.23 7.97 -14.12
N GLU A 126 14.05 7.65 -13.11
CA GLU A 126 14.90 6.45 -13.12
C GLU A 126 14.08 5.16 -13.21
N LEU A 127 12.97 5.07 -12.46
CA LEU A 127 12.07 3.92 -12.50
C LEU A 127 11.43 3.74 -13.89
N LEU A 128 10.90 4.83 -14.47
CA LEU A 128 10.26 4.79 -15.79
C LEU A 128 11.24 4.49 -16.92
N ALA A 129 12.51 4.84 -16.75
CA ALA A 129 13.58 4.56 -17.71
C ALA A 129 14.04 3.10 -17.71
N LEU A 130 13.65 2.27 -16.73
CA LEU A 130 14.10 0.88 -16.65
C LEU A 130 13.67 0.08 -17.89
N PRO A 131 14.58 -0.67 -18.54
CA PRO A 131 14.20 -1.57 -19.62
C PRO A 131 13.36 -2.74 -19.09
N SER A 132 12.50 -3.31 -19.94
CA SER A 132 11.70 -4.48 -19.56
C SER A 132 12.56 -5.71 -19.22
N SER A 133 13.78 -5.77 -19.76
CA SER A 133 14.77 -6.80 -19.48
C SER A 133 15.47 -6.66 -18.12
N THR A 134 15.11 -5.67 -17.30
CA THR A 134 15.71 -5.47 -15.98
C THR A 134 15.46 -6.71 -15.11
N ASN A 135 16.54 -7.31 -14.59
CA ASN A 135 16.42 -8.56 -13.87
C ASN A 135 15.83 -8.38 -12.47
N LYS A 136 16.32 -7.43 -11.68
CA LYS A 136 15.78 -7.12 -10.35
C LYS A 136 15.74 -5.62 -10.12
N VAL A 137 14.75 -5.15 -9.37
CA VAL A 137 14.55 -3.72 -9.08
C VAL A 137 14.44 -3.51 -7.58
N PHE A 138 15.25 -2.57 -7.07
CA PHE A 138 15.07 -2.04 -5.72
C PHE A 138 14.84 -0.52 -5.83
N GLY A 139 13.58 -0.12 -5.71
CA GLY A 139 13.17 1.29 -5.73
C GLY A 139 13.11 1.86 -4.32
N VAL A 140 13.85 2.94 -4.08
CA VAL A 140 13.94 3.61 -2.78
C VAL A 140 13.61 5.09 -2.99
N PHE A 141 12.34 5.45 -2.78
CA PHE A 141 11.78 6.72 -3.28
C PHE A 141 11.61 7.83 -2.25
N ALA A 142 12.02 7.61 -1.00
CA ALA A 142 11.98 8.62 0.06
C ALA A 142 12.82 8.18 1.26
N HIS A 143 13.16 9.12 2.15
CA HIS A 143 13.85 8.82 3.40
C HIS A 143 13.01 7.90 4.32
N ASN A 144 11.72 8.21 4.45
CA ASN A 144 10.72 7.41 5.17
C ASN A 144 9.51 7.12 4.25
N GLN A 145 8.38 7.83 4.42
CA GLN A 145 7.20 7.70 3.56
C GLN A 145 7.37 8.50 2.27
N THR A 146 6.73 8.09 1.17
CA THR A 146 6.70 8.90 -0.06
C THR A 146 5.68 10.04 -0.02
N PHE A 147 4.99 10.20 1.11
CA PHE A 147 3.98 11.21 1.39
C PHE A 147 4.16 11.85 2.77
N ASN A 148 3.45 12.95 3.02
CA ASN A 148 3.36 13.63 4.30
C ASN A 148 1.92 13.48 4.83
N ASP A 149 1.68 12.52 5.71
CA ASP A 149 0.37 12.11 6.22
C ASP A 149 -0.15 12.95 7.38
N VAL A 150 0.00 14.27 7.34
CA VAL A 150 -0.55 15.18 8.34
C VAL A 150 -1.86 15.80 7.85
N THR A 151 -2.58 16.52 8.71
CA THR A 151 -3.83 17.22 8.32
C THR A 151 -3.60 18.21 7.18
N GLU A 152 -4.64 18.52 6.42
CA GLU A 152 -4.58 19.50 5.33
C GLU A 152 -4.07 20.86 5.82
N GLU A 153 -4.49 21.31 7.01
CA GLU A 153 -4.03 22.57 7.60
C GLU A 153 -2.53 22.53 7.92
N THR A 154 -2.04 21.40 8.44
CA THR A 154 -0.61 21.24 8.76
C THR A 154 0.23 21.21 7.49
N LEU A 155 -0.26 20.57 6.42
CA LEU A 155 0.39 20.60 5.10
C LEU A 155 0.47 22.04 4.56
N ALA A 156 -0.63 22.79 4.66
CA ALA A 156 -0.68 24.18 4.21
C ALA A 156 0.25 25.09 5.02
N GLU A 157 0.23 24.98 6.35
CA GLU A 157 1.08 25.77 7.26
C GLU A 157 2.56 25.53 6.99
N LYS A 158 2.96 24.27 6.80
CA LYS A 158 4.35 23.89 6.54
C LYS A 158 4.76 23.97 5.07
N ASN A 159 3.83 24.32 4.18
CA ASN A 159 4.02 24.30 2.74
C ASN A 159 4.59 22.96 2.23
N LEU A 160 4.04 21.85 2.73
CA LEU A 160 4.42 20.49 2.38
C LEU A 160 3.45 19.92 1.33
N PRO A 161 3.95 19.18 0.33
CA PRO A 161 3.07 18.46 -0.59
C PRO A 161 2.53 17.20 0.10
N ALA A 162 1.33 16.76 -0.28
CA ALA A 162 0.77 15.50 0.19
C ALA A 162 1.66 14.31 -0.22
N TYR A 163 2.10 14.27 -1.48
CA TYR A 163 3.06 13.28 -1.99
C TYR A 163 4.32 13.99 -2.51
N TRP A 164 5.49 13.39 -2.32
CA TRP A 164 6.73 13.94 -2.87
C TRP A 164 6.71 13.89 -4.41
N PRO A 165 6.98 15.01 -5.10
CA PRO A 165 6.82 15.09 -6.56
C PRO A 165 7.83 14.23 -7.33
N TYR A 166 8.94 13.86 -6.71
CA TYR A 166 9.95 12.98 -7.30
C TYR A 166 9.62 11.48 -7.14
N ALA A 167 8.69 11.12 -6.25
CA ALA A 167 8.31 9.74 -6.02
C ALA A 167 7.31 9.28 -7.09
N PRO A 168 7.45 8.06 -7.63
CA PRO A 168 6.48 7.51 -8.56
C PRO A 168 5.14 7.26 -7.88
N THR A 169 4.07 7.34 -8.64
CA THR A 169 2.74 6.91 -8.17
C THR A 169 2.69 5.38 -8.03
N ILE A 170 1.75 4.87 -7.21
CA ILE A 170 1.52 3.41 -7.12
C ILE A 170 1.13 2.81 -8.48
N GLY A 171 0.42 3.56 -9.32
CA GLY A 171 0.11 3.17 -10.69
C GLY A 171 1.36 3.04 -11.56
N GLU A 172 2.28 4.00 -11.52
CA GLU A 172 3.55 3.94 -12.27
C GLU A 172 4.44 2.79 -11.80
N MET A 173 4.53 2.59 -10.48
CA MET A 173 5.22 1.42 -9.91
C MET A 173 4.59 0.11 -10.39
N THR A 174 3.26 0.01 -10.37
CA THR A 174 2.51 -1.16 -10.88
C THR A 174 2.79 -1.41 -12.36
N GLN A 175 2.73 -0.36 -13.19
CA GLN A 175 2.98 -0.45 -14.62
C GLN A 175 4.38 -0.98 -14.93
N VAL A 176 5.41 -0.42 -14.27
CA VAL A 176 6.80 -0.88 -14.47
C VAL A 176 6.98 -2.30 -13.97
N ALA A 177 6.39 -2.65 -12.82
CA ALA A 177 6.48 -4.00 -12.29
C ALA A 177 5.84 -5.04 -13.20
N LEU A 178 4.61 -4.82 -13.66
CA LEU A 178 3.92 -5.73 -14.58
C LEU A 178 4.71 -5.90 -15.88
N ARG A 179 5.24 -4.81 -16.45
CA ARG A 179 6.07 -4.85 -17.66
C ARG A 179 7.34 -5.71 -17.49
N ILE A 180 8.02 -5.61 -16.36
CA ILE A 180 9.24 -6.40 -16.07
C ILE A 180 8.89 -7.86 -15.78
N LEU A 181 7.82 -8.10 -15.00
CA LEU A 181 7.36 -9.44 -14.66
C LEU A 181 6.88 -10.21 -15.90
N GLU A 182 6.16 -9.54 -16.80
CA GLU A 182 5.72 -10.11 -18.08
C GLU A 182 6.92 -10.51 -18.95
N ALA A 183 7.93 -9.64 -19.07
CA ALA A 183 9.13 -9.90 -19.87
C ALA A 183 9.97 -11.09 -19.34
N LYS A 184 9.84 -11.44 -18.06
CA LYS A 184 10.47 -12.63 -17.49
C LYS A 184 9.82 -13.93 -17.97
N ASN A 185 8.61 -13.89 -18.51
CA ASN A 185 7.83 -15.04 -18.98
C ASN A 185 7.74 -16.15 -17.92
N ARG A 186 7.47 -15.75 -16.67
CA ARG A 186 7.32 -16.62 -15.50
C ARG A 186 6.04 -16.23 -14.75
N PRO A 187 5.30 -17.18 -14.16
CA PRO A 187 4.20 -16.82 -13.26
C PRO A 187 4.74 -16.02 -12.08
N PHE A 188 3.93 -15.12 -11.54
CA PHE A 188 4.35 -14.23 -10.46
C PHE A 188 3.30 -14.04 -9.39
N PHE A 189 3.76 -13.57 -8.24
CA PHE A 189 2.94 -12.98 -7.18
C PHE A 189 3.34 -11.52 -7.00
N ALA A 190 2.36 -10.61 -6.94
CA ALA A 190 2.59 -9.20 -6.67
C ALA A 190 1.67 -8.73 -5.53
N MET A 191 2.25 -8.14 -4.50
CA MET A 191 1.53 -7.37 -3.47
C MET A 191 1.75 -5.89 -3.77
N ILE A 192 0.66 -5.15 -3.93
CA ILE A 192 0.66 -3.75 -4.33
C ILE A 192 -0.21 -2.99 -3.33
N GLU A 193 0.39 -2.04 -2.62
CA GLU A 193 -0.25 -1.31 -1.53
C GLU A 193 -0.15 0.20 -1.76
N GLU A 194 -1.30 0.87 -1.80
CA GLU A 194 -1.38 2.33 -1.66
C GLU A 194 -1.56 2.66 -0.18
N GLU A 195 -0.44 2.69 0.53
CA GLU A 195 -0.34 2.91 1.97
C GLU A 195 -1.02 4.21 2.43
N GLY A 196 -1.03 5.25 1.59
CA GLY A 196 -1.65 6.54 1.90
C GLY A 196 -3.12 6.44 2.27
N THR A 197 -3.85 5.41 1.84
CA THR A 197 -5.28 5.24 2.21
C THR A 197 -5.47 5.02 3.71
N ASP A 198 -4.48 4.45 4.39
CA ASP A 198 -4.50 4.28 5.84
C ASP A 198 -4.00 5.55 6.54
N ASN A 199 -2.79 5.98 6.18
CA ASN A 199 -2.09 7.06 6.86
C ASN A 199 -2.83 8.40 6.85
N PHE A 200 -3.35 8.82 5.69
CA PHE A 200 -4.12 10.06 5.62
C PHE A 200 -5.43 9.95 6.41
N ALA A 201 -6.10 8.80 6.35
CA ALA A 201 -7.38 8.59 7.03
C ALA A 201 -7.20 8.56 8.56
N ASN A 202 -6.14 7.90 9.06
CA ASN A 202 -5.81 7.87 10.48
C ASN A 202 -5.33 9.22 11.03
N ASN A 203 -5.01 10.19 10.15
CA ASN A 203 -4.76 11.59 10.51
C ASN A 203 -5.94 12.51 10.18
N ASN A 204 -7.10 11.96 9.82
CA ASN A 204 -8.29 12.71 9.42
C ASN A 204 -8.00 13.74 8.32
N ASN A 205 -7.25 13.34 7.29
CA ASN A 205 -7.02 14.16 6.10
C ASN A 205 -7.90 13.66 4.95
N ALA A 206 -9.05 14.31 4.76
CA ALA A 206 -10.07 13.87 3.82
C ALA A 206 -9.63 14.01 2.37
N ARG A 207 -9.05 15.16 2.03
CA ARG A 207 -8.63 15.45 0.65
C ARG A 207 -7.62 14.40 0.18
N ASP A 208 -6.61 14.13 0.99
CA ASP A 208 -5.50 13.28 0.60
C ASP A 208 -5.83 11.78 0.78
N THR A 209 -6.79 11.42 1.66
CA THR A 209 -7.40 10.08 1.66
C THR A 209 -8.13 9.79 0.34
N LEU A 210 -8.94 10.74 -0.15
CA LEU A 210 -9.62 10.61 -1.45
C LEU A 210 -8.62 10.56 -2.62
N LEU A 211 -7.52 11.30 -2.54
CA LEU A 211 -6.43 11.23 -3.50
C LEU A 211 -5.74 9.85 -3.48
N ALA A 212 -5.45 9.30 -2.30
CA ALA A 212 -4.89 7.96 -2.16
C ALA A 212 -5.83 6.89 -2.73
N LEU A 213 -7.14 6.97 -2.47
CA LEU A 213 -8.14 6.08 -3.06
C LEU A 213 -8.15 6.17 -4.59
N LYS A 214 -8.04 7.38 -5.15
CA LYS A 214 -7.95 7.57 -6.61
C LYS A 214 -6.67 6.95 -7.19
N ARG A 215 -5.54 7.07 -6.49
CA ARG A 215 -4.26 6.46 -6.89
C ARG A 215 -4.31 4.93 -6.86
N ALA A 216 -4.96 4.36 -5.84
CA ALA A 216 -5.24 2.92 -5.77
C ALA A 216 -6.13 2.48 -6.94
N ASP A 217 -7.19 3.22 -7.25
CA ASP A 217 -8.09 2.96 -8.39
C ASP A 217 -7.33 2.98 -9.74
N ASP A 218 -6.38 3.90 -9.92
CA ASP A 218 -5.52 3.93 -11.12
C ASP A 218 -4.64 2.66 -11.25
N ALA A 219 -4.06 2.19 -10.14
CA ALA A 219 -3.32 0.92 -10.13
C ALA A 219 -4.21 -0.29 -10.40
N ILE A 220 -5.44 -0.30 -9.85
CA ILE A 220 -6.44 -1.33 -10.15
C ILE A 220 -6.79 -1.31 -11.64
N GLY A 221 -6.98 -0.12 -12.23
CA GLY A 221 -7.20 0.04 -13.67
C GLY A 221 -6.11 -0.64 -14.51
N LEU A 222 -4.84 -0.39 -14.19
CA LEU A 222 -3.69 -1.02 -14.86
C LEU A 222 -3.66 -2.54 -14.68
N ALA A 223 -3.98 -3.04 -13.48
CA ALA A 223 -4.08 -4.48 -13.24
C ALA A 223 -5.22 -5.09 -14.10
N ARG A 224 -6.37 -4.42 -14.19
CA ARG A 224 -7.51 -4.86 -15.02
C ARG A 224 -7.18 -4.82 -16.53
N GLU A 225 -6.37 -3.88 -16.98
CA GLU A 225 -5.85 -3.92 -18.35
C GLU A 225 -4.95 -5.14 -18.58
N TYR A 226 -4.11 -5.48 -17.61
CA TYR A 226 -3.25 -6.66 -17.67
C TYR A 226 -4.08 -7.95 -17.74
N ILE A 227 -5.06 -8.15 -16.85
CA ILE A 227 -5.87 -9.39 -16.85
C ILE A 227 -6.67 -9.59 -18.14
N SER A 228 -7.08 -8.50 -18.81
CA SER A 228 -7.78 -8.57 -20.10
C SER A 228 -6.94 -9.25 -21.21
N LYS A 229 -5.61 -9.23 -21.07
CA LYS A 229 -4.64 -9.86 -21.99
C LYS A 229 -4.07 -11.17 -21.42
N HIS A 230 -4.18 -11.38 -20.11
CA HIS A 230 -3.62 -12.51 -19.38
C HIS A 230 -4.69 -13.20 -18.52
N PRO A 231 -5.64 -13.95 -19.10
CA PRO A 231 -6.81 -14.49 -18.40
C PRO A 231 -6.49 -15.52 -17.32
N HIS A 232 -5.27 -16.07 -17.30
CA HIS A 232 -4.76 -16.96 -16.24
C HIS A 232 -4.16 -16.19 -15.06
N THR A 233 -4.78 -15.07 -14.70
CA THR A 233 -4.39 -14.20 -13.59
C THR A 233 -5.58 -14.02 -12.66
N LEU A 234 -5.34 -13.89 -11.37
CA LEU A 234 -6.32 -13.44 -10.38
C LEU A 234 -5.91 -12.05 -9.90
N ILE A 235 -6.83 -11.10 -9.97
CA ILE A 235 -6.72 -9.84 -9.22
C ILE A 235 -7.63 -9.96 -8.01
N MET A 236 -7.10 -9.63 -6.83
CA MET A 236 -7.90 -9.41 -5.64
C MET A 236 -7.58 -8.04 -5.06
N VAL A 237 -8.62 -7.29 -4.72
CA VAL A 237 -8.55 -5.99 -4.07
C VAL A 237 -9.26 -6.12 -2.72
N THR A 238 -8.58 -5.72 -1.65
CA THR A 238 -9.12 -5.70 -0.29
C THR A 238 -8.42 -4.60 0.50
N ALA A 239 -8.99 -4.26 1.66
CA ALA A 239 -8.30 -3.53 2.71
C ALA A 239 -7.86 -4.50 3.82
N ASP A 240 -6.91 -4.09 4.65
CA ASP A 240 -6.54 -4.77 5.89
C ASP A 240 -7.42 -4.32 7.06
N SER A 241 -7.85 -3.05 7.07
CA SER A 241 -8.71 -2.45 8.08
C SER A 241 -9.57 -1.27 7.53
N ASN A 242 -10.36 -0.62 8.40
CA ASN A 242 -11.06 0.63 8.10
C ASN A 242 -10.39 1.80 8.82
N ALA A 243 -9.43 2.46 8.17
CA ALA A 243 -8.69 3.58 8.72
C ALA A 243 -9.57 4.82 8.99
N GLY A 244 -9.38 5.46 10.14
CA GLY A 244 -10.09 6.68 10.55
C GLY A 244 -11.61 6.53 10.80
N ALA A 245 -12.20 5.37 10.51
CA ALA A 245 -13.65 5.18 10.40
C ALA A 245 -14.29 6.29 9.54
N MET A 246 -13.81 6.44 8.31
CA MET A 246 -14.27 7.49 7.39
C MET A 246 -15.76 7.32 7.05
N HIS A 247 -16.51 8.42 7.17
CA HIS A 247 -17.91 8.51 6.76
C HIS A 247 -18.14 9.74 5.88
N MET A 248 -19.19 9.71 5.06
CA MET A 248 -19.62 10.85 4.25
C MET A 248 -21.00 11.31 4.69
N LEU A 249 -21.16 12.62 4.92
CA LEU A 249 -22.45 13.22 5.22
C LEU A 249 -22.83 14.26 4.17
N SER A 250 -24.12 14.31 3.83
CA SER A 250 -24.68 15.36 2.97
C SER A 250 -24.64 16.72 3.66
N VAL A 251 -24.37 17.77 2.90
CA VAL A 251 -24.40 19.14 3.40
C VAL A 251 -25.73 19.81 3.06
N LYS A 252 -26.23 20.64 3.99
CA LYS A 252 -27.43 21.45 3.74
C LYS A 252 -27.15 22.47 2.65
N VAL A 253 -28.00 22.53 1.63
CA VAL A 253 -27.97 23.53 0.57
C VAL A 253 -29.01 24.61 0.81
N ASP A 254 -28.82 25.78 0.20
CA ASP A 254 -29.82 26.84 0.19
C ASP A 254 -31.03 26.50 -0.72
N LYS A 255 -32.00 27.42 -0.79
CA LYS A 255 -33.22 27.27 -1.60
C LYS A 255 -32.94 27.12 -3.11
N ASP A 256 -31.78 27.57 -3.57
CA ASP A 256 -31.33 27.57 -4.95
C ASP A 256 -30.40 26.37 -5.23
N GLY A 257 -30.16 25.52 -4.23
CA GLY A 257 -29.32 24.32 -4.33
C GLY A 257 -27.83 24.57 -4.12
N ASN A 258 -27.42 25.77 -3.70
CA ASN A 258 -26.02 26.08 -3.49
C ASN A 258 -25.53 25.57 -2.11
N PRO A 259 -24.34 24.95 -2.04
CA PRO A 259 -23.72 24.60 -0.77
C PRO A 259 -23.24 25.85 -0.03
N PRO A 260 -23.01 25.75 1.30
CA PRO A 260 -22.40 26.84 2.05
C PRO A 260 -20.96 27.06 1.59
N ALA A 261 -20.48 28.31 1.71
CA ALA A 261 -19.10 28.64 1.38
C ALA A 261 -18.07 27.93 2.28
N LYS A 262 -18.47 27.61 3.52
CA LYS A 262 -17.71 26.85 4.50
C LYS A 262 -18.65 25.93 5.27
N VAL A 263 -18.19 24.72 5.56
CA VAL A 263 -18.91 23.77 6.39
C VAL A 263 -18.71 24.11 7.87
N ASP A 264 -19.64 23.69 8.71
CA ASP A 264 -19.47 23.78 10.16
C ASP A 264 -18.20 23.02 10.57
N LYS A 265 -17.54 23.45 11.66
CA LYS A 265 -16.29 22.82 12.11
C LYS A 265 -16.45 21.35 12.46
N ALA A 266 -17.59 20.97 13.03
CA ALA A 266 -17.84 19.64 13.55
C ALA A 266 -19.34 19.32 13.63
N ASP A 267 -19.67 18.03 13.71
CA ASP A 267 -20.99 17.55 14.07
C ASP A 267 -21.33 17.86 15.54
N ARG A 268 -22.60 17.65 15.90
CA ARG A 268 -23.14 17.74 17.27
C ARG A 268 -22.45 16.80 18.26
N ASN A 269 -21.85 15.72 17.79
CA ASN A 269 -21.08 14.79 18.63
C ASN A 269 -19.59 15.19 18.77
N GLY A 270 -19.16 16.26 18.11
CA GLY A 270 -17.78 16.76 18.13
C GLY A 270 -16.87 16.19 17.04
N ALA A 271 -17.34 15.27 16.19
CA ALA A 271 -16.56 14.78 15.05
C ALA A 271 -16.30 15.91 14.05
N ALA A 272 -15.05 16.13 13.68
CA ALA A 272 -14.67 17.18 12.73
C ALA A 272 -15.29 16.92 11.35
N TYR A 273 -15.68 18.01 10.68
CA TYR A 273 -16.13 17.98 9.30
C TYR A 273 -15.01 18.50 8.41
N ASP A 274 -14.56 17.67 7.47
CA ASP A 274 -13.63 18.09 6.45
C ASP A 274 -14.36 18.42 5.15
N GLY A 275 -14.07 19.63 4.67
CA GLY A 275 -14.31 20.04 3.30
C GLY A 275 -13.08 19.80 2.41
N ILE A 276 -13.05 20.47 1.27
CA ILE A 276 -12.05 20.23 0.21
C ILE A 276 -10.59 20.45 0.63
N ASN A 277 -10.34 21.18 1.72
CA ASN A 277 -8.99 21.45 2.24
C ASN A 277 -8.97 21.43 3.78
N GLY A 278 -9.65 20.46 4.39
CA GLY A 278 -9.73 20.30 5.84
C GLY A 278 -10.94 21.01 6.46
N THR A 279 -10.84 21.28 7.75
CA THR A 279 -11.94 21.81 8.57
C THR A 279 -12.30 23.25 8.21
N GLU A 280 -13.57 23.62 8.38
CA GLU A 280 -14.05 24.99 8.14
C GLU A 280 -13.77 25.49 6.70
N THR A 281 -13.70 24.57 5.73
CA THR A 281 -13.54 24.85 4.28
C THR A 281 -14.82 24.53 3.49
N ALA A 282 -14.83 24.84 2.19
CA ALA A 282 -15.97 24.52 1.33
C ALA A 282 -16.21 23.00 1.25
N PRO A 283 -17.45 22.52 1.13
CA PRO A 283 -17.70 21.08 1.02
C PRO A 283 -17.17 20.52 -0.30
N PHE A 284 -16.93 19.22 -0.32
CA PHE A 284 -16.69 18.49 -1.57
C PHE A 284 -17.96 18.50 -2.43
N ILE A 285 -17.77 18.49 -3.74
CA ILE A 285 -18.88 18.37 -4.71
C ILE A 285 -18.64 17.11 -5.52
N ALA A 286 -19.59 16.17 -5.46
CA ALA A 286 -19.50 14.95 -6.26
C ALA A 286 -19.50 15.25 -7.78
N GLN A 287 -18.95 14.31 -8.55
CA GLN A 287 -19.17 14.28 -9.98
C GLN A 287 -20.67 14.11 -10.29
N PRO A 288 -21.15 14.59 -11.44
CA PRO A 288 -22.56 14.53 -11.75
C PRO A 288 -23.00 13.06 -11.87
N ASP A 289 -24.17 12.76 -11.32
CA ASP A 289 -24.82 11.47 -11.54
C ASP A 289 -25.37 11.36 -12.98
N ARG A 290 -26.09 10.27 -13.28
CA ARG A 290 -26.70 10.06 -14.61
C ARG A 290 -27.74 11.12 -14.99
N ALA A 291 -28.30 11.84 -14.02
CA ALA A 291 -29.24 12.94 -14.23
C ALA A 291 -28.55 14.32 -14.25
N GLY A 292 -27.22 14.38 -14.11
CA GLY A 292 -26.47 15.62 -14.06
C GLY A 292 -26.41 16.26 -12.67
N VAL A 293 -26.97 15.62 -11.64
CA VAL A 293 -27.06 16.16 -10.27
C VAL A 293 -25.72 16.01 -9.57
N ARG A 294 -25.27 17.10 -8.93
CA ARG A 294 -24.07 17.12 -8.08
C ARG A 294 -24.49 17.28 -6.64
N LEU A 295 -23.96 16.43 -5.77
CA LEU A 295 -24.28 16.45 -4.35
C LEU A 295 -23.09 16.96 -3.54
N PRO A 296 -23.28 18.02 -2.72
CA PRO A 296 -22.26 18.45 -1.79
C PRO A 296 -22.19 17.51 -0.58
N PHE A 297 -20.98 17.22 -0.13
CA PHE A 297 -20.74 16.38 1.04
C PHE A 297 -19.54 16.87 1.85
N VAL A 298 -19.50 16.45 3.11
CA VAL A 298 -18.32 16.51 3.98
C VAL A 298 -17.86 15.10 4.29
N VAL A 299 -16.58 14.97 4.59
CA VAL A 299 -16.04 13.78 5.22
C VAL A 299 -16.05 13.99 6.74
N VAL A 300 -16.43 12.95 7.47
CA VAL A 300 -16.47 12.95 8.93
C VAL A 300 -15.81 11.67 9.44
N TRP A 301 -15.19 11.77 10.61
CA TRP A 301 -14.30 10.73 11.12
C TRP A 301 -14.79 10.15 12.44
N GLY A 302 -14.61 8.85 12.63
CA GLY A 302 -14.97 8.18 13.88
C GLY A 302 -13.79 8.07 14.87
N THR A 303 -12.55 8.08 14.39
CA THR A 303 -11.34 7.88 15.21
C THR A 303 -10.08 8.28 14.42
N LEU A 304 -8.92 8.34 15.09
CA LEU A 304 -7.59 8.47 14.49
C LEU A 304 -6.87 7.10 14.39
N ASN A 305 -7.62 6.00 14.40
CA ASN A 305 -7.10 4.64 14.39
C ASN A 305 -7.92 3.76 13.46
N ASP A 306 -7.40 2.57 13.18
CA ASP A 306 -8.13 1.51 12.50
C ASP A 306 -9.38 1.11 13.28
N ALA A 307 -10.52 1.11 12.60
CA ALA A 307 -11.78 0.63 13.13
C ALA A 307 -11.99 -0.84 12.79
N ALA A 308 -12.51 -1.58 13.78
CA ALA A 308 -12.94 -2.95 13.58
C ALA A 308 -14.22 -2.97 12.72
N GLY A 309 -14.22 -3.79 11.68
CA GLY A 309 -15.36 -3.94 10.78
C GLY A 309 -15.11 -4.94 9.67
N GLY A 310 -16.16 -5.29 8.93
CA GLY A 310 -16.02 -6.04 7.69
C GLY A 310 -15.43 -5.13 6.60
N VAL A 311 -14.38 -5.58 5.93
CA VAL A 311 -13.80 -4.94 4.76
C VAL A 311 -14.24 -5.67 3.49
N LEU A 312 -14.31 -4.93 2.39
CA LEU A 312 -14.73 -5.48 1.11
C LEU A 312 -13.55 -6.20 0.43
N VAL A 313 -13.81 -7.41 -0.08
CA VAL A 313 -12.92 -8.08 -1.04
C VAL A 313 -13.62 -8.09 -2.40
N ARG A 314 -12.92 -7.66 -3.44
CA ARG A 314 -13.35 -7.81 -4.84
C ARG A 314 -12.30 -8.61 -5.60
N ALA A 315 -12.74 -9.38 -6.59
CA ALA A 315 -11.84 -10.16 -7.43
C ALA A 315 -12.27 -10.18 -8.89
N GLU A 316 -11.29 -10.40 -9.77
CA GLU A 316 -11.48 -10.57 -11.21
C GLU A 316 -10.50 -11.62 -11.74
N GLY A 317 -10.94 -12.41 -12.73
CA GLY A 317 -10.13 -13.43 -13.39
C GLY A 317 -10.22 -14.83 -12.77
N LEU A 318 -9.12 -15.56 -12.84
CA LEU A 318 -9.04 -16.97 -12.47
C LEU A 318 -9.42 -17.18 -10.99
N ASN A 319 -10.40 -18.05 -10.73
CA ASN A 319 -10.95 -18.34 -9.39
C ASN A 319 -11.71 -17.18 -8.71
N ALA A 320 -11.99 -16.08 -9.41
CA ALA A 320 -12.70 -14.93 -8.84
C ALA A 320 -14.13 -15.27 -8.39
N GLU A 321 -14.76 -16.27 -8.99
CA GLU A 321 -16.08 -16.80 -8.60
C GLU A 321 -16.11 -17.39 -7.18
N LEU A 322 -14.93 -17.68 -6.60
CA LEU A 322 -14.83 -18.17 -5.23
C LEU A 322 -14.86 -17.04 -4.19
N VAL A 323 -14.76 -15.76 -4.62
CA VAL A 323 -14.91 -14.59 -3.76
C VAL A 323 -16.40 -14.24 -3.66
N GLN A 324 -17.10 -14.95 -2.78
CA GLN A 324 -18.54 -14.81 -2.59
C GLN A 324 -18.93 -14.89 -1.11
N GLY A 325 -19.96 -14.12 -0.74
CA GLY A 325 -20.46 -14.06 0.63
C GLY A 325 -19.46 -13.42 1.61
N SER A 326 -19.70 -13.65 2.90
CA SER A 326 -18.81 -13.21 3.98
C SER A 326 -17.89 -14.36 4.40
N PHE A 327 -16.60 -14.07 4.53
CA PHE A 327 -15.60 -15.05 4.94
C PHE A 327 -14.51 -14.41 5.80
N ASP A 328 -13.73 -15.26 6.46
CA ASP A 328 -12.59 -14.84 7.27
C ASP A 328 -11.45 -14.33 6.38
N ASN A 329 -10.75 -13.25 6.80
CA ASN A 329 -9.65 -12.67 6.01
C ASN A 329 -8.53 -13.67 5.67
N THR A 330 -8.39 -14.75 6.44
CA THR A 330 -7.48 -15.87 6.14
C THR A 330 -7.77 -16.54 4.79
N LYS A 331 -9.01 -16.52 4.31
CA LYS A 331 -9.42 -17.06 3.01
C LYS A 331 -8.71 -16.40 1.84
N VAL A 332 -8.32 -15.12 1.96
CA VAL A 332 -7.56 -14.41 0.93
C VAL A 332 -6.26 -15.15 0.60
N ALA A 333 -5.52 -15.60 1.62
CA ALA A 333 -4.28 -16.35 1.40
C ALA A 333 -4.55 -17.73 0.78
N GLU A 334 -5.65 -18.39 1.15
CA GLU A 334 -6.04 -19.66 0.52
C GLU A 334 -6.32 -19.51 -0.98
N LEU A 335 -6.99 -18.43 -1.37
CA LEU A 335 -7.30 -18.14 -2.78
C LEU A 335 -6.04 -17.77 -3.58
N ILE A 336 -5.11 -17.04 -2.96
CA ILE A 336 -3.78 -16.79 -3.55
C ILE A 336 -3.08 -18.14 -3.80
N ARG A 337 -3.02 -19.03 -2.80
CA ARG A 337 -2.37 -20.35 -2.97
C ARG A 337 -3.07 -21.22 -4.00
N LEU A 338 -4.40 -21.22 -4.02
CA LEU A 338 -5.16 -22.00 -4.99
C LEU A 338 -4.79 -21.57 -6.42
N THR A 339 -4.69 -20.26 -6.64
CA THR A 339 -4.38 -19.71 -7.95
C THR A 339 -2.92 -19.96 -8.35
N LEU A 340 -1.98 -19.75 -7.43
CA LEU A 340 -0.55 -19.89 -7.74
C LEU A 340 -0.10 -21.36 -7.78
N PHE A 341 -0.68 -22.22 -6.94
CA PHE A 341 -0.13 -23.55 -6.63
C PHE A 341 -1.15 -24.69 -6.81
N GLY A 342 -2.41 -24.40 -7.11
CA GLY A 342 -3.47 -25.42 -7.23
C GLY A 342 -3.91 -26.04 -5.90
N THR A 343 -3.57 -25.43 -4.76
CA THR A 343 -3.94 -25.92 -3.41
C THR A 343 -4.29 -24.76 -2.50
N THR A 344 -5.28 -24.94 -1.62
CA THR A 344 -5.61 -23.96 -0.58
C THR A 344 -4.72 -24.09 0.67
N LYS A 345 -4.07 -25.24 0.84
CA LYS A 345 -3.26 -25.55 2.02
C LYS A 345 -1.85 -24.94 1.93
N PRO A 346 -1.28 -24.49 3.07
CA PRO A 346 0.09 -23.99 3.14
C PRO A 346 1.14 -25.01 2.71
#